data_AF-A0A925PPB0-F1
#
_entry.id   AF-A0A925PPB0-F1
#
_cell.length_a   1.000
_cell.length_b   1.000
_cell.length_c   1.000
_cell.angle_alpha   90.00
_cell.angle_beta   90.00
_cell.angle_gamma   90.00
#
_symmetry.space_group_name_H-M   'P 1'
#
loop_
_entity.id
_entity.type
_entity.pdbx_description
1 polymer ?
#
loop_
_entity_poly.entity_id
_entity_poly.type
_entity_poly.pdbx_seq_one_letter_code
_entity_poly.pdbx_strand_id
1 'polypeptide(L)'
;MHRARFQWGGAATAAVLALLVGTPLKAADERGVRTAAEELGERTKPPAAPEGQQKSGLSDSAVRVLMTYAFSIIPDEHPGPDGKPVKRDKSDPNKFLIPDEDARRVIRAATRSAYAEACELPDLAQANYQALFRSESAKKTWTEQQLMMVNALFLFSASYFAGNVKVGDPDPAGASGGESTGASKEAAPEQESGMVVPKRPQCPPEQKQKVVAAINAFVQSAPPPPPAPKAQPAAPAPAQPAASGSN
;
A
#
# COMPACT_ATOMS: atom_id res chain seq x y z
N MET A 1 42.99 -32.39 -53.83
CA MET A 1 41.77 -33.21 -53.69
C MET A 1 40.68 -32.34 -53.04
N HIS A 2 39.50 -32.32 -53.67
CA HIS A 2 38.16 -31.76 -53.31
C HIS A 2 38.07 -30.27 -52.83
N ARG A 3 37.64 -29.30 -53.67
CA ARG A 3 36.27 -28.90 -54.15
C ARG A 3 35.31 -28.58 -52.97
N ALA A 4 34.55 -27.47 -52.89
CA ALA A 4 33.79 -26.76 -53.92
C ALA A 4 33.33 -25.33 -53.49
N ARG A 5 32.93 -24.53 -54.49
CA ARG A 5 32.19 -23.26 -54.42
C ARG A 5 30.70 -23.50 -54.10
N PHE A 6 30.00 -22.50 -53.55
CA PHE A 6 28.58 -22.29 -53.86
C PHE A 6 28.22 -20.79 -53.92
N GLN A 7 27.53 -20.45 -55.01
CA GLN A 7 27.04 -19.15 -55.45
C GLN A 7 25.54 -19.36 -55.78
N TRP A 8 24.66 -18.49 -55.30
CA TRP A 8 23.29 -18.23 -55.79
C TRP A 8 22.77 -17.02 -54.99
N GLY A 9 22.29 -15.89 -55.52
CA GLY A 9 21.77 -15.59 -56.85
C GLY A 9 20.25 -15.74 -56.87
N GLY A 10 19.48 -14.65 -56.79
CA GLY A 10 18.05 -14.66 -57.06
C GLY A 10 17.25 -13.47 -56.51
N ALA A 11 16.83 -12.60 -57.43
CA ALA A 11 15.96 -11.44 -57.22
C ALA A 11 14.47 -11.77 -57.49
N ALA A 12 13.54 -11.00 -56.93
CA ALA A 12 12.16 -10.79 -57.45
C ALA A 12 11.44 -9.72 -56.57
N THR A 13 11.33 -8.47 -57.04
CA THR A 13 10.14 -7.82 -57.65
C THR A 13 8.94 -7.54 -56.73
N ALA A 14 8.83 -6.24 -56.41
CA ALA A 14 7.65 -5.35 -56.46
C ALA A 14 6.25 -5.87 -56.07
N ALA A 15 5.62 -5.17 -55.11
CA ALA A 15 4.23 -4.74 -55.21
C ALA A 15 4.02 -3.44 -54.41
N VAL A 16 3.75 -2.35 -55.13
CA VAL A 16 3.18 -1.11 -54.59
C VAL A 16 1.67 -1.35 -54.44
N LEU A 17 1.12 -1.17 -53.25
CA LEU A 17 -0.30 -0.90 -53.07
C LEU A 17 -0.45 0.36 -52.21
N ALA A 18 -0.98 1.40 -52.83
CA ALA A 18 -1.34 2.65 -52.20
C ALA A 18 -2.78 2.58 -51.65
N LEU A 19 -3.01 3.40 -50.62
CA LEU A 19 -4.27 3.95 -50.13
C LEU A 19 -5.23 3.00 -49.39
N LEU A 20 -5.41 3.26 -48.09
CA LEU A 20 -6.72 3.55 -47.50
C LEU A 20 -6.52 4.34 -46.19
N VAL A 21 -6.91 5.61 -46.28
CA VAL A 21 -7.54 6.49 -45.31
C VAL A 21 -7.81 5.89 -43.92
N GLY A 22 -7.27 6.53 -42.88
CA GLY A 22 -7.59 6.20 -41.49
C GLY A 22 -6.82 7.08 -40.52
N THR A 23 -7.22 8.35 -40.40
CA THR A 23 -6.85 9.18 -39.25
C THR A 23 -7.36 8.53 -37.96
N PRO A 24 -6.54 8.40 -36.89
CA PRO A 24 -7.05 8.60 -35.56
C PRO A 24 -6.80 10.05 -35.16
N LEU A 25 -7.92 10.76 -35.04
CA LEU A 25 -8.16 11.90 -34.16
C LEU A 25 -6.94 12.37 -33.37
N LYS A 26 -6.40 13.52 -33.80
CA LYS A 26 -5.81 14.48 -32.89
C LYS A 26 -6.93 15.00 -31.99
N ALA A 27 -7.20 14.28 -30.89
CA ALA A 27 -8.03 14.80 -29.81
C ALA A 27 -7.21 15.85 -29.06
N ALA A 28 -7.49 17.11 -29.37
CA ALA A 28 -7.35 18.19 -28.42
C ALA A 28 -8.69 18.25 -27.66
N ASP A 29 -8.70 17.87 -26.40
CA ASP A 29 -9.20 18.64 -25.24
C ASP A 29 -9.25 17.69 -24.03
N GLU A 30 -8.65 18.12 -22.92
CA GLU A 30 -9.12 17.94 -21.54
C GLU A 30 -7.97 18.38 -20.64
N ARG A 31 -8.05 19.65 -20.22
CA ARG A 31 -7.31 20.12 -19.05
C ARG A 31 -7.78 19.29 -17.85
N GLY A 32 -6.86 18.54 -17.24
CA GLY A 32 -6.89 18.36 -15.79
C GLY A 32 -7.32 17.01 -15.21
N VAL A 33 -7.46 15.93 -15.98
CA VAL A 33 -7.62 14.58 -15.41
C VAL A 33 -6.47 13.69 -15.84
N ARG A 34 -5.41 13.65 -15.02
CA ARG A 34 -4.37 12.62 -15.15
C ARG A 34 -5.05 11.26 -14.96
N THR A 35 -4.77 10.33 -15.86
CA THR A 35 -5.28 8.96 -15.69
C THR A 35 -4.71 8.38 -14.39
N ALA A 36 -5.49 7.58 -13.67
CA ALA A 36 -5.03 6.94 -12.43
C ALA A 36 -3.74 6.12 -12.64
N ALA A 37 -3.47 5.67 -13.88
CA ALA A 37 -2.24 4.98 -14.26
C ALA A 37 -1.02 5.92 -14.30
N GLU A 38 -1.21 7.17 -14.72
CA GLU A 38 -0.18 8.22 -14.67
C GLU A 38 0.10 8.62 -13.22
N GLU A 39 -0.94 8.78 -12.40
CA GLU A 39 -0.78 9.00 -10.94
C GLU A 39 -0.11 7.83 -10.23
N LEU A 40 -0.52 6.59 -10.49
CA LEU A 40 0.08 5.42 -9.86
C LEU A 40 1.53 5.24 -10.33
N GLY A 41 1.79 5.45 -11.62
CA GLY A 41 3.13 5.37 -12.22
C GLY A 41 4.08 6.43 -11.64
N GLU A 42 3.65 7.69 -11.59
CA GLU A 42 4.41 8.77 -10.94
C GLU A 42 4.62 8.51 -9.44
N ARG A 43 3.62 7.99 -8.74
CA ARG A 43 3.71 7.71 -7.30
C ARG A 43 4.49 6.45 -6.97
N THR A 44 4.65 5.49 -7.88
CA THR A 44 5.28 4.18 -7.58
C THR A 44 6.63 3.97 -8.26
N LYS A 45 7.09 4.91 -9.10
CA LYS A 45 8.40 4.85 -9.76
C LYS A 45 9.54 4.76 -8.73
N PRO A 46 10.41 3.73 -8.81
CA PRO A 46 11.63 3.66 -8.00
C PRO A 46 12.62 4.77 -8.41
N PRO A 47 13.42 5.34 -7.50
CA PRO A 47 14.43 6.32 -7.86
C PRO A 47 15.54 5.65 -8.69
N ALA A 48 15.75 6.14 -9.91
CA ALA A 48 17.03 6.01 -10.60
C ALA A 48 17.90 7.21 -10.20
N ALA A 49 19.16 6.98 -9.83
CA ALA A 49 20.15 8.03 -9.60
C ALA A 49 21.18 8.02 -10.74
N PRO A 50 21.87 9.14 -11.08
CA PRO A 50 22.03 10.35 -10.27
C PRO A 50 21.72 11.70 -10.98
N GLU A 51 21.76 12.75 -10.14
CA GLU A 51 21.85 14.21 -10.37
C GLU A 51 20.64 14.97 -10.94
N GLY A 52 20.06 15.84 -10.09
CA GLY A 52 18.89 16.68 -10.38
C GLY A 52 17.57 16.08 -9.89
N GLN A 53 17.53 15.61 -8.64
CA GLN A 53 16.45 14.79 -8.08
C GLN A 53 15.15 15.60 -7.91
N GLN A 54 14.35 15.69 -8.97
CA GLN A 54 12.90 15.86 -8.86
C GLN A 54 12.41 14.65 -8.03
N LYS A 55 12.19 14.85 -6.72
CA LYS A 55 11.56 13.86 -5.84
C LYS A 55 10.17 13.51 -6.39
N SER A 56 10.06 12.52 -7.27
CA SER A 56 8.78 12.02 -7.75
C SER A 56 8.07 11.34 -6.58
N GLY A 57 7.00 11.95 -6.07
CA GLY A 57 6.23 11.45 -4.91
C GLY A 57 5.65 12.57 -4.04
N LEU A 58 5.16 12.21 -2.84
CA LEU A 58 4.67 13.18 -1.86
C LEU A 58 5.77 14.18 -1.44
N SER A 59 5.38 15.44 -1.21
CA SER A 59 6.25 16.47 -0.64
C SER A 59 6.65 16.14 0.80
N ASP A 60 7.78 16.67 1.28
CA ASP A 60 8.27 16.43 2.65
C ASP A 60 7.21 16.82 3.69
N SER A 61 6.54 17.95 3.48
CA SER A 61 5.44 18.41 4.32
C SER A 61 4.27 17.43 4.35
N ALA A 62 3.84 16.92 3.19
CA ALA A 62 2.73 15.95 3.13
C ALA A 62 3.07 14.65 3.87
N VAL A 63 4.31 14.16 3.75
CA VAL A 63 4.76 12.96 4.47
C VAL A 63 4.74 13.17 5.97
N ARG A 64 5.22 14.32 6.45
CA ARG A 64 5.19 14.65 7.89
C ARG A 64 3.79 14.76 8.43
N VAL A 65 2.88 15.38 7.67
CA VAL A 65 1.46 15.43 8.05
C VAL A 65 0.89 14.01 8.19
N LEU A 66 1.09 13.13 7.21
CA LEU A 66 0.63 11.74 7.31
C LEU A 66 1.25 11.00 8.50
N MET A 67 2.52 11.22 8.82
CA MET A 67 3.16 10.66 10.02
C MET A 67 2.55 11.18 11.32
N THR A 68 2.16 12.46 11.39
CA THR A 68 1.49 13.03 12.56
C THR A 68 0.14 12.38 12.80
N TYR A 69 -0.68 12.20 11.77
CA TYR A 69 -1.96 11.47 11.89
C TYR A 69 -1.75 9.98 12.16
N ALA A 70 -0.71 9.37 11.60
CA ALA A 70 -0.35 8.00 11.94
C ALA A 70 0.00 7.86 13.43
N PHE A 71 0.71 8.83 14.01
CA PHE A 71 1.05 8.81 15.43
C PHE A 71 -0.19 8.87 16.33
N SER A 72 -1.22 9.63 15.95
CA SER A 72 -2.43 9.77 16.77
C SER A 72 -3.22 8.45 16.88
N ILE A 73 -3.18 7.59 15.85
CA ILE A 73 -3.87 6.29 15.88
C ILE A 73 -3.10 5.18 16.59
N ILE A 74 -1.85 5.43 17.03
CA ILE A 74 -1.11 4.46 17.84
C ILE A 74 -1.79 4.35 19.21
N PRO A 75 -2.25 3.15 19.64
CA PRO A 75 -2.92 2.99 20.94
C PRO A 75 -2.02 3.39 22.11
N ASP A 76 -2.60 4.06 23.10
CA ASP A 76 -1.92 4.47 24.33
C ASP A 76 -1.64 3.30 25.28
N GLU A 77 -2.25 2.14 25.03
CA GLU A 77 -2.09 0.94 25.84
C GLU A 77 -1.84 -0.28 24.95
N HIS A 78 -1.16 -1.28 25.51
CA HIS A 78 -1.02 -2.59 24.89
C HIS A 78 -1.23 -3.70 25.92
N PRO A 79 -1.61 -4.91 25.50
CA PRO A 79 -1.63 -6.07 26.39
C PRO A 79 -0.23 -6.35 26.93
N GLY A 80 -0.11 -6.42 28.26
CA GLY A 80 1.10 -6.85 28.95
C GLY A 80 1.25 -8.39 28.91
N PRO A 81 2.38 -8.92 29.40
CA PRO A 81 2.62 -10.36 29.46
C PRO A 81 1.59 -11.12 30.32
N ASP A 82 0.96 -10.42 31.26
CA ASP A 82 -0.10 -10.91 32.16
C ASP A 82 -1.52 -10.61 31.62
N GLY A 83 -1.64 -10.08 30.40
CA GLY A 83 -2.89 -9.69 29.78
C GLY A 83 -3.47 -8.36 30.26
N LYS A 84 -2.83 -7.67 31.21
CA LYS A 84 -3.29 -6.36 31.70
C LYS A 84 -2.83 -5.23 30.77
N PRO A 85 -3.59 -4.14 30.64
CA PRO A 85 -3.17 -3.00 29.84
C PRO A 85 -1.91 -2.36 30.45
N VAL A 86 -0.87 -2.23 29.63
CA VAL A 86 0.36 -1.51 29.94
C VAL A 86 0.36 -0.22 29.13
N LYS A 87 0.57 0.91 29.82
CA LYS A 87 0.61 2.23 29.20
C LYS A 87 1.85 2.39 28.32
N ARG A 88 1.64 2.83 27.10
CA ARG A 88 2.67 3.20 26.13
C ARG A 88 3.12 4.63 26.40
N ASP A 89 4.43 4.82 26.50
CA ASP A 89 5.03 6.15 26.54
C ASP A 89 4.98 6.79 25.14
N LYS A 90 4.06 7.73 24.96
CA LYS A 90 3.93 8.60 23.77
C LYS A 90 4.36 10.04 24.05
N SER A 91 5.00 10.31 25.19
CA SER A 91 5.44 11.66 25.58
C SER A 91 6.57 12.21 24.72
N ASP A 92 7.35 11.34 24.09
CA ASP A 92 8.40 11.69 23.13
C ASP A 92 8.08 11.11 21.73
N PRO A 93 7.40 11.88 20.87
CA PRO A 93 7.08 11.45 19.51
C PRO A 93 8.31 11.12 18.66
N ASN A 94 9.48 11.69 18.97
CA ASN A 94 10.69 11.47 18.17
C ASN A 94 11.17 10.02 18.21
N LYS A 95 10.83 9.27 19.26
CA LYS A 95 11.13 7.83 19.35
C LYS A 95 10.36 6.99 18.33
N PHE A 96 9.26 7.52 17.79
CA PHE A 96 8.40 6.84 16.83
C PHE A 96 8.69 7.25 15.39
N LEU A 97 9.18 8.47 15.17
CA LEU A 97 9.43 8.98 13.83
C LEU A 97 10.43 8.10 13.08
N ILE A 98 10.09 7.86 11.81
CA ILE A 98 10.94 7.20 10.83
C ILE A 98 11.44 8.24 9.82
N PRO A 99 12.57 8.02 9.14
CA PRO A 99 13.04 8.94 8.11
C PRO A 99 12.00 9.18 7.00
N ASP A 100 11.97 10.42 6.49
CA ASP A 100 11.02 10.88 5.48
C ASP A 100 11.01 9.97 4.21
N GLU A 101 12.14 9.39 3.82
CA GLU A 101 12.24 8.47 2.67
C GLU A 101 11.67 7.07 2.96
N ASP A 102 11.80 6.59 4.21
CA ASP A 102 11.18 5.35 4.66
C ASP A 102 9.67 5.49 4.76
N ALA A 103 9.20 6.61 5.31
CA ALA A 103 7.79 6.95 5.35
C ALA A 103 7.17 6.98 3.94
N ARG A 104 7.87 7.53 2.94
CA ARG A 104 7.41 7.49 1.54
C ARG A 104 7.24 6.09 1.00
N ARG A 105 8.16 5.16 1.31
CA ARG A 105 7.99 3.76 0.89
C ARG A 105 6.75 3.13 1.54
N VAL A 106 6.57 3.35 2.83
CA VAL A 106 5.40 2.85 3.58
C VAL A 106 4.11 3.39 2.97
N ILE A 107 4.06 4.70 2.72
CA ILE A 107 2.92 5.38 2.07
C ILE A 107 2.65 4.79 0.68
N ARG A 108 3.68 4.58 -0.16
CA ARG A 108 3.50 3.95 -1.49
C ARG A 108 2.93 2.55 -1.40
N ALA A 109 3.40 1.75 -0.44
CA ALA A 109 2.84 0.42 -0.21
C ALA A 109 1.38 0.52 0.25
N ALA A 110 1.05 1.43 1.17
CA ALA A 110 -0.30 1.66 1.63
C ALA A 110 -1.23 2.10 0.49
N THR A 111 -0.78 2.97 -0.41
CA THR A 111 -1.52 3.35 -1.62
C THR A 111 -1.84 2.12 -2.48
N ARG A 112 -0.93 1.16 -2.66
CA ARG A 112 -1.26 -0.08 -3.39
C ARG A 112 -2.40 -0.86 -2.73
N SER A 113 -2.41 -0.96 -1.40
CA SER A 113 -3.52 -1.58 -0.67
C SER A 113 -4.81 -0.81 -0.81
N ALA A 114 -4.79 0.53 -0.77
CA ALA A 114 -5.97 1.36 -1.01
C ALA A 114 -6.59 1.12 -2.38
N TYR A 115 -5.76 0.99 -3.43
CA TYR A 115 -6.26 0.63 -4.77
C TYR A 115 -6.79 -0.80 -4.83
N ALA A 116 -6.18 -1.76 -4.13
CA ALA A 116 -6.71 -3.12 -4.05
C ALA A 116 -8.07 -3.16 -3.35
N GLU A 117 -8.26 -2.42 -2.26
CA GLU A 117 -9.56 -2.26 -1.58
C GLU A 117 -10.60 -1.62 -2.51
N ALA A 118 -10.22 -0.57 -3.23
CA ALA A 118 -11.10 0.05 -4.23
C ALA A 118 -11.46 -0.90 -5.39
N CYS A 119 -10.60 -1.87 -5.69
CA CYS A 119 -10.79 -2.91 -6.71
C CYS A 119 -11.46 -4.20 -6.20
N GLU A 120 -11.88 -4.23 -4.93
CA GLU A 120 -12.44 -5.42 -4.26
C GLU A 120 -11.49 -6.62 -4.28
N LEU A 121 -10.21 -6.36 -3.96
CA LEU A 121 -9.12 -7.33 -3.88
C LEU A 121 -8.51 -7.38 -2.46
N PRO A 122 -9.29 -7.73 -1.43
CA PRO A 122 -8.83 -7.66 -0.03
C PRO A 122 -7.62 -8.56 0.26
N ASP A 123 -7.56 -9.75 -0.34
CA ASP A 123 -6.43 -10.67 -0.16
C ASP A 123 -5.12 -10.08 -0.68
N LEU A 124 -5.17 -9.31 -1.79
CA LEU A 124 -4.00 -8.62 -2.32
C LEU A 124 -3.63 -7.41 -1.47
N ALA A 125 -4.61 -6.68 -0.94
CA ALA A 125 -4.35 -5.61 0.03
C ALA A 125 -3.62 -6.15 1.26
N GLN A 126 -4.04 -7.31 1.77
CA GLN A 126 -3.40 -7.98 2.91
C GLN A 126 -2.02 -8.53 2.55
N ALA A 127 -1.85 -9.18 1.39
CA ALA A 127 -0.56 -9.69 0.94
C ALA A 127 0.48 -8.57 0.78
N ASN A 128 0.07 -7.42 0.24
CA ASN A 128 0.89 -6.22 0.12
C ASN A 128 1.32 -5.67 1.49
N TYR A 129 0.39 -5.59 2.46
CA TYR A 129 0.71 -5.20 3.84
C TYR A 129 1.75 -6.13 4.47
N GLN A 130 1.52 -7.44 4.39
CA GLN A 130 2.43 -8.43 4.95
C GLN A 130 3.82 -8.35 4.30
N ALA A 131 3.88 -8.18 2.98
CA ALA A 131 5.13 -8.02 2.25
C ALA A 131 5.92 -6.77 2.70
N LEU A 132 5.25 -5.64 2.90
CA LEU A 132 5.88 -4.45 3.48
C LEU A 132 6.43 -4.76 4.87
N PHE A 133 5.58 -5.25 5.77
CA PHE A 133 5.98 -5.43 7.18
C PHE A 133 7.10 -6.46 7.34
N ARG A 134 7.10 -7.53 6.53
CA ARG A 134 8.23 -8.46 6.43
C ARG A 134 9.51 -7.76 5.95
N SER A 135 9.41 -6.94 4.92
CA SER A 135 10.56 -6.21 4.37
C SER A 135 11.14 -5.22 5.38
N GLU A 136 10.29 -4.51 6.14
CA GLU A 136 10.74 -3.55 7.13
C GLU A 136 11.31 -4.23 8.38
N SER A 137 10.64 -5.24 8.92
CA SER A 137 11.15 -6.01 10.07
C SER A 137 12.46 -6.74 9.76
N ALA A 138 12.64 -7.24 8.53
CA ALA A 138 13.87 -7.92 8.11
C ALA A 138 15.11 -7.01 8.11
N LYS A 139 14.94 -5.68 8.03
CA LYS A 139 16.07 -4.73 8.07
C LYS A 139 16.75 -4.67 9.43
N LYS A 140 16.04 -5.00 10.52
CA LYS A 140 16.55 -4.94 11.91
C LYS A 140 17.14 -3.57 12.31
N THR A 141 16.78 -2.51 11.60
CA THR A 141 17.21 -1.12 11.89
C THR A 141 16.17 -0.35 12.69
N TRP A 142 14.95 -0.86 12.80
CA TRP A 142 13.82 -0.20 13.45
C TRP A 142 13.75 -0.55 14.93
N THR A 143 13.51 0.45 15.77
CA THR A 143 13.05 0.22 17.13
C THR A 143 11.62 -0.34 17.12
N GLU A 144 11.18 -0.89 18.25
CA GLU A 144 9.80 -1.37 18.40
C GLU A 144 8.78 -0.23 18.16
N GLN A 145 9.07 0.96 18.69
CA GLN A 145 8.26 2.17 18.51
C GLN A 145 8.19 2.60 17.03
N GLN A 146 9.30 2.50 16.31
CA GLN A 146 9.34 2.81 14.88
C GLN A 146 8.59 1.78 14.04
N LEU A 147 8.62 0.49 14.40
CA LEU A 147 7.78 -0.52 13.73
C LEU A 147 6.29 -0.27 13.95
N MET A 148 5.90 0.26 15.12
CA MET A 148 4.52 0.69 15.37
C MET A 148 4.14 1.89 14.51
N MET A 149 5.04 2.86 14.36
CA MET A 149 4.85 3.97 13.42
C MET A 149 4.70 3.47 11.98
N VAL A 150 5.54 2.53 11.52
CA VAL A 150 5.42 1.93 10.19
C VAL A 150 4.04 1.29 10.00
N ASN A 151 3.58 0.51 10.98
CA ASN A 151 2.25 -0.10 10.94
C ASN A 151 1.14 0.95 10.91
N ALA A 152 1.17 1.91 11.83
CA ALA A 152 0.16 2.96 11.92
C ALA A 152 0.13 3.83 10.66
N LEU A 153 1.30 4.20 10.13
CA LEU A 153 1.41 4.98 8.90
C LEU A 153 0.83 4.23 7.72
N PHE A 154 1.06 2.92 7.65
CA PHE A 154 0.45 2.10 6.62
C PHE A 154 -1.08 2.09 6.72
N LEU A 155 -1.62 1.76 7.89
CA LEU A 155 -3.06 1.63 8.10
C LEU A 155 -3.79 2.96 7.85
N PHE A 156 -3.25 4.04 8.42
CA PHE A 156 -3.78 5.38 8.20
C PHE A 156 -3.75 5.75 6.71
N SER A 157 -2.59 5.58 6.05
CA SER A 157 -2.45 5.95 4.64
C SER A 157 -3.34 5.10 3.73
N ALA A 158 -3.49 3.80 4.00
CA ALA A 158 -4.35 2.92 3.21
C ALA A 158 -5.81 3.36 3.31
N SER A 159 -6.30 3.62 4.53
CA SER A 159 -7.64 4.16 4.77
C SER A 159 -7.83 5.53 4.11
N TYR A 160 -6.84 6.41 4.27
CA TYR A 160 -6.86 7.77 3.72
C TYR A 160 -6.99 7.74 2.20
N PHE A 161 -6.14 6.97 1.50
CA PHE A 161 -6.17 6.87 0.05
C PHE A 161 -7.35 6.04 -0.48
N ALA A 162 -7.94 5.16 0.33
CA ALA A 162 -9.17 4.46 -0.05
C ALA A 162 -10.40 5.37 0.02
N GLY A 163 -10.28 6.55 0.64
CA GLY A 163 -11.39 7.45 0.89
C GLY A 163 -12.26 7.01 2.07
N ASN A 164 -11.72 6.18 2.96
CA ASN A 164 -12.43 5.62 4.12
C ASN A 164 -12.31 6.49 5.39
N VAL A 165 -11.52 7.59 5.34
CA VAL A 165 -11.32 8.49 6.49
C VAL A 165 -12.34 9.62 6.46
N LYS A 166 -13.24 9.64 7.45
CA LYS A 166 -13.97 10.86 7.84
C LYS A 166 -13.02 11.69 8.71
N VAL A 167 -12.56 12.83 8.20
CA VAL A 167 -11.64 13.69 8.97
C VAL A 167 -12.45 14.45 10.01
N GLY A 168 -12.44 13.95 11.24
CA GLY A 168 -12.60 14.78 12.44
C GLY A 168 -11.22 15.17 12.96
N ASP A 169 -11.14 16.26 13.71
CA ASP A 169 -9.91 16.68 14.38
C ASP A 169 -9.25 15.51 15.13
N PRO A 170 -7.90 15.46 15.21
CA PRO A 170 -7.23 14.47 16.03
C PRO A 170 -7.50 14.76 17.52
N ASP A 171 -8.62 14.26 18.04
CA ASP A 171 -8.88 14.23 19.47
C ASP A 171 -7.91 13.23 20.16
N PRO A 172 -7.35 13.57 21.33
CA PRO A 172 -6.44 12.72 22.08
C PRO A 172 -7.20 11.66 22.90
N ALA A 173 -8.05 10.86 22.26
CA ALA A 173 -8.69 9.69 22.85
C ALA A 173 -9.09 8.71 21.75
N GLY A 174 -8.58 7.47 21.86
CA GLY A 174 -8.79 6.43 20.86
C GLY A 174 -10.26 6.21 20.50
N ALA A 175 -10.53 6.10 19.20
CA ALA A 175 -11.79 5.60 18.68
C ALA A 175 -11.52 4.34 17.84
N SER A 176 -12.12 3.27 18.34
CA SER A 176 -12.19 1.91 17.84
C SER A 176 -12.58 1.79 16.37
N GLY A 177 -12.15 0.68 15.78
CA GLY A 177 -12.50 0.30 14.43
C GLY A 177 -14.01 0.14 14.17
N GLY A 178 -14.35 0.41 12.91
CA GLY A 178 -15.38 -0.24 12.11
C GLY A 178 -16.80 -0.32 12.66
N GLU A 179 -17.69 0.52 12.11
CA GLU A 179 -18.98 0.01 11.62
C GLU A 179 -19.36 0.71 10.32
N SER A 180 -19.49 -0.08 9.26
CA SER A 180 -20.07 0.32 7.98
C SER A 180 -21.58 0.29 8.08
N THR A 181 -22.23 1.45 8.00
CA THR A 181 -23.61 1.56 7.50
C THR A 181 -23.65 2.69 6.47
N GLY A 182 -24.10 2.33 5.27
CA GLY A 182 -24.13 3.21 4.12
C GLY A 182 -25.16 4.32 4.23
N ALA A 183 -24.89 5.43 3.54
CA ALA A 183 -25.87 6.21 2.80
C ALA A 183 -25.12 7.30 2.04
N SER A 184 -25.22 7.28 0.71
CA SER A 184 -24.90 8.43 -0.12
C SER A 184 -25.75 9.63 0.31
N LYS A 185 -25.10 10.75 0.65
CA LYS A 185 -25.71 12.07 0.47
C LYS A 185 -24.64 13.13 0.25
N GLU A 186 -24.72 13.73 -0.92
CA GLU A 186 -24.02 14.94 -1.33
C GLU A 186 -24.38 16.11 -0.40
N ALA A 187 -23.37 16.79 0.17
CA ALA A 187 -23.45 18.18 0.61
C ALA A 187 -22.06 18.72 1.00
N ALA A 188 -21.62 19.72 0.22
CA ALA A 188 -21.01 21.00 0.62
C ALA A 188 -19.68 21.05 1.41
N PRO A 189 -18.89 22.14 1.24
CA PRO A 189 -17.48 22.18 1.58
C PRO A 189 -17.26 22.65 3.01
N GLU A 190 -16.57 21.85 3.81
CA GLU A 190 -15.91 22.32 5.04
C GLU A 190 -14.40 22.34 4.82
N GLN A 191 -13.86 23.54 4.66
CA GLN A 191 -12.51 23.91 5.12
C GLN A 191 -12.64 24.17 6.64
N GLU A 192 -11.75 23.82 7.55
CA GLU A 192 -10.29 23.68 7.50
C GLU A 192 -9.83 22.54 8.43
N SER A 193 -9.45 21.42 7.83
CA SER A 193 -8.30 20.65 8.31
C SER A 193 -7.32 20.61 7.14
N GLY A 194 -6.02 20.76 7.39
CA GLY A 194 -5.00 20.86 6.34
C GLY A 194 -4.82 19.59 5.48
N MET A 195 -5.74 18.64 5.56
CA MET A 195 -5.68 17.35 4.90
C MET A 195 -6.86 17.18 3.92
N VAL A 196 -6.55 17.27 2.62
CA VAL A 196 -7.51 17.05 1.54
C VAL A 196 -7.75 15.56 1.34
N VAL A 197 -8.89 15.05 1.81
CA VAL A 197 -9.28 13.64 1.62
C VAL A 197 -9.28 13.30 0.12
N PRO A 198 -8.47 12.34 -0.34
CA PRO A 198 -8.41 11.97 -1.74
C PRO A 198 -9.71 11.27 -2.13
N LYS A 199 -10.14 11.49 -3.37
CA LYS A 199 -11.26 10.74 -3.95
C LYS A 199 -10.91 9.26 -3.98
N ARG A 200 -11.86 8.41 -3.59
CA ARG A 200 -11.73 6.94 -3.70
C ARG A 200 -11.29 6.56 -5.12
N PRO A 201 -10.24 5.73 -5.27
CA PRO A 201 -9.80 5.28 -6.57
C PRO A 201 -10.92 4.58 -7.34
N GLN A 202 -11.04 4.86 -8.64
CA GLN A 202 -11.92 4.10 -9.51
C GLN A 202 -11.17 2.86 -10.01
N CYS A 203 -11.87 1.72 -10.08
CA CYS A 203 -11.28 0.47 -10.54
C CYS A 203 -12.02 -0.14 -11.74
N PRO A 204 -11.84 0.42 -12.95
CA PRO A 204 -12.24 -0.27 -14.17
C PRO A 204 -11.42 -1.56 -14.38
N PRO A 205 -11.87 -2.51 -15.23
CA PRO A 205 -11.21 -3.81 -15.42
C PRO A 205 -9.71 -3.73 -15.75
N GLU A 206 -9.31 -2.78 -16.61
CA GLU A 206 -7.90 -2.56 -16.95
C GLU A 206 -7.07 -2.10 -15.75
N GLN A 207 -7.66 -1.28 -14.87
CA GLN A 207 -7.01 -0.81 -13.65
C GLN A 207 -6.84 -1.97 -12.66
N LYS A 208 -7.83 -2.86 -12.55
CA LYS A 208 -7.77 -4.04 -11.69
C LYS A 208 -6.56 -4.91 -12.03
N GLN A 209 -6.30 -5.16 -13.32
CA GLN A 209 -5.13 -5.92 -13.76
C GLN A 209 -3.81 -5.25 -13.40
N LYS A 210 -3.72 -3.92 -13.53
CA LYS A 210 -2.54 -3.14 -13.14
C LYS A 210 -2.27 -3.23 -11.63
N VAL A 211 -3.31 -3.15 -10.81
CA VAL A 211 -3.21 -3.27 -9.35
C VAL A 211 -2.70 -4.66 -8.95
N VAL A 212 -3.26 -5.72 -9.56
CA VAL A 212 -2.80 -7.11 -9.36
C VAL A 212 -1.32 -7.24 -9.71
N ALA A 213 -0.90 -6.77 -10.88
CA ALA A 213 0.48 -6.85 -11.32
C ALA A 213 1.45 -6.09 -10.39
N ALA A 214 1.10 -4.87 -10.00
CA ALA A 214 1.91 -4.04 -9.13
C ALA A 214 2.09 -4.65 -7.73
N ILE A 215 1.02 -5.21 -7.16
CA ILE A 215 1.08 -5.87 -5.85
C ILE A 215 1.88 -7.17 -5.94
N ASN A 216 1.62 -8.00 -6.95
CA ASN A 216 2.35 -9.25 -7.11
C ASN A 216 3.85 -9.02 -7.27
N ALA A 217 4.26 -8.03 -8.06
CA ALA A 217 5.66 -7.65 -8.21
C ALA A 217 6.27 -7.22 -6.86
N PHE A 218 5.55 -6.40 -6.08
CA PHE A 218 6.01 -5.98 -4.76
C PHE A 218 6.14 -7.16 -3.78
N VAL A 219 5.13 -8.03 -3.72
CA VAL A 219 5.13 -9.22 -2.85
C VAL A 219 6.27 -10.18 -3.22
N GLN A 220 6.53 -10.38 -4.52
CA GLN A 220 7.64 -11.22 -5.00
C GLN A 220 9.01 -10.64 -4.68
N SER A 221 9.14 -9.31 -4.61
CA SER A 221 10.39 -8.65 -4.24
C SER A 221 10.67 -8.63 -2.73
N ALA A 222 9.67 -8.93 -1.90
CA ALA A 222 9.80 -8.94 -0.45
C ALA A 222 10.57 -10.19 0.03
N PRO A 223 11.23 -10.12 1.20
CA PRO A 223 11.82 -11.30 1.81
C PRO A 223 10.81 -12.44 1.97
N PRO A 224 11.26 -13.70 1.83
CA PRO A 224 10.38 -14.86 1.98
C PRO A 224 9.74 -14.85 3.38
N PRO A 225 8.50 -15.37 3.50
CA PRO A 225 7.88 -15.52 4.81
C PRO A 225 8.77 -16.37 5.73
N PRO A 226 8.80 -16.08 7.03
CA PRO A 226 9.50 -16.94 7.98
C PRO A 226 8.94 -18.37 7.87
N PRO A 227 9.79 -19.40 8.04
CA PRO A 227 9.31 -20.78 8.03
C PRO A 227 8.22 -20.94 9.08
N ALA A 228 7.14 -21.64 8.70
CA ALA A 228 6.03 -21.90 9.62
C ALA A 228 6.57 -22.49 10.93
N PRO A 229 6.08 -22.01 12.11
CA PRO A 229 6.47 -22.62 13.37
C PRO A 229 6.14 -24.11 13.28
N LYS A 230 7.11 -24.97 13.60
CA LYS A 230 6.86 -26.41 13.74
C LYS A 230 5.69 -26.55 14.70
N ALA A 231 4.64 -27.23 14.27
CA ALA A 231 3.45 -27.46 15.08
C ALA A 231 3.88 -27.93 16.48
N GLN A 232 3.65 -27.09 17.49
CA GLN A 232 3.86 -27.50 18.86
C GLN A 232 2.88 -28.64 19.14
N PRO A 233 3.31 -29.74 19.78
CA PRO A 233 2.40 -30.79 20.21
C PRO A 233 1.26 -30.14 21.00
N ALA A 234 0.02 -30.42 20.60
CA ALA A 234 -1.15 -29.93 21.30
C ALA A 234 -0.99 -30.21 22.79
N ALA A 235 -1.09 -29.16 23.62
CA ALA A 235 -1.14 -29.33 25.06
C ALA A 235 -2.32 -30.28 25.37
N PRO A 236 -2.13 -31.30 26.24
CA PRO A 236 -3.20 -32.20 26.60
C PRO A 236 -4.36 -31.37 27.18
N ALA A 237 -5.57 -31.66 26.68
CA ALA A 237 -6.78 -31.00 27.14
C ALA A 237 -6.91 -31.10 28.68
N PRO A 238 -7.35 -30.03 29.36
CA PRO A 238 -7.58 -30.08 30.79
C PRO A 238 -8.62 -31.17 31.09
N ALA A 239 -8.28 -32.06 32.02
CA ALA A 239 -9.18 -33.10 32.50
C ALA A 239 -10.46 -32.47 33.05
N GLN A 240 -11.61 -32.88 32.51
CA GLN A 240 -12.91 -32.50 33.05
C GLN A 240 -13.02 -33.02 34.50
N PRO A 241 -13.46 -32.20 35.46
CA PRO A 241 -13.71 -32.67 36.81
C PRO A 241 -14.87 -33.67 36.79
N ALA A 242 -14.63 -34.84 37.39
CA ALA A 242 -15.64 -35.87 37.58
C ALA A 242 -16.84 -35.28 38.34
N ALA A 243 -18.04 -35.51 37.80
CA ALA A 243 -19.28 -35.23 38.49
C ALA A 243 -19.36 -36.09 39.76
N SER A 244 -19.18 -35.46 40.93
CA SER A 244 -19.54 -36.06 42.21
C SER A 244 -21.06 -36.10 42.32
N GLY A 245 -21.62 -37.27 42.05
CA GLY A 245 -22.92 -37.66 42.59
C GLY A 245 -22.77 -38.09 44.05
N SER A 246 -23.69 -37.61 44.89
CA SER A 246 -24.10 -38.06 46.24
C SER A 246 -24.76 -36.85 46.91
N ASN A 247 -25.91 -36.90 47.56
CA ASN A 247 -26.77 -37.97 48.05
C ASN A 247 -28.17 -37.36 48.26
#